data_AF-A0A7C3WKP3-F1
#
_entry.id   AF-A0A7C3WKP3-F1
#
_cell.length_a   1.000
_cell.length_b   1.000
_cell.length_c   1.000
_cell.angle_alpha   90.00
_cell.angle_beta   90.00
_cell.angle_gamma   90.00
#
_symmetry.space_group_name_H-M   'P 1'
#
loop_
_entity.id
_entity.type
_entity.pdbx_description
1 polymer ?
#
loop_
_entity_poly.entity_id
_entity_poly.type
_entity_poly.pdbx_seq_one_letter_code
_entity_poly.pdbx_strand_id
1 'polypeptide(L)'
;MAVDLPLGVWVLKGFYDGIPWDTEIAALVDGTSRFGAFFRVMLPLVSPGIFSIALFSFLSGWGEFIFVYTFIQTSTNWTLSMLIQSLFASEMGGINLALIAALSVFYLVPVLVLFVVGEKYLVRVTIGGVKG
;
A
#
# COMPACT_ATOMS: atom_id res chain seq x y z
N MET A 1 5.52 -5.96 -3.17
CA MET A 1 6.37 -7.04 -3.71
C MET A 1 5.72 -8.39 -3.46
N ALA A 2 6.04 -9.46 -4.21
CA ALA A 2 5.54 -10.80 -3.92
C ALA A 2 5.85 -11.25 -2.47
N VAL A 3 6.92 -10.69 -1.89
CA VAL A 3 7.35 -10.87 -0.50
C VAL A 3 6.33 -10.31 0.51
N ASP A 4 5.51 -9.33 0.13
CA ASP A 4 4.50 -8.74 1.02
C ASP A 4 3.19 -9.57 1.06
N LEU A 5 3.03 -10.54 0.16
CA LEU A 5 1.81 -11.35 0.03
C LEU A 5 1.46 -12.11 1.32
N PRO A 6 2.40 -12.79 2.01
CA PRO A 6 2.06 -13.53 3.23
C PRO A 6 1.53 -12.61 4.34
N LEU A 7 2.16 -11.44 4.53
CA LEU A 7 1.71 -10.43 5.50
C LEU A 7 0.35 -9.87 5.10
N GLY A 8 0.16 -9.53 3.83
CA GLY A 8 -1.11 -9.05 3.31
C GLY A 8 -2.25 -10.04 3.53
N VAL A 9 -2.02 -11.33 3.24
CA VAL A 9 -2.99 -12.40 3.49
C VAL A 9 -3.30 -12.54 4.98
N TRP A 10 -2.29 -12.46 5.85
CA TRP A 10 -2.49 -12.55 7.30
C TRP A 10 -3.32 -11.38 7.86
N VAL A 11 -3.03 -10.15 7.41
CA VAL A 11 -3.82 -8.96 7.78
C VAL A 11 -5.26 -9.09 7.27
N LEU A 12 -5.45 -9.49 6.01
CA LEU A 12 -6.77 -9.63 5.41
C LEU A 12 -7.59 -10.72 6.09
N LYS A 13 -6.94 -11.82 6.50
CA LYS A 13 -7.54 -12.86 7.33
C LYS A 13 -8.01 -12.28 8.67
N GLY A 14 -7.20 -11.46 9.35
CA GLY A 14 -7.61 -10.81 10.60
C GLY A 14 -8.89 -9.97 10.46
N PHE A 15 -9.05 -9.26 9.34
CA PHE A 15 -10.30 -8.56 9.04
C PHE A 15 -11.48 -9.52 8.80
N TYR A 16 -11.24 -10.62 8.08
CA TYR A 16 -12.27 -11.64 7.82
C TYR A 16 -12.73 -12.34 9.10
N ASP A 17 -11.79 -12.71 9.98
CA ASP A 17 -12.06 -13.38 11.26
C ASP A 17 -12.85 -12.48 12.24
N GLY A 18 -12.84 -11.15 12.03
CA GLY A 18 -13.65 -10.20 12.79
C GLY A 18 -15.13 -10.16 12.39
N ILE A 19 -15.52 -10.77 11.26
CA ILE A 19 -16.90 -10.75 10.76
C ILE A 19 -17.64 -11.98 11.31
N PRO A 20 -18.82 -11.80 11.95
CA PRO A 20 -19.62 -12.93 12.40
C PRO A 20 -20.03 -13.83 11.23
N TRP A 21 -19.88 -15.14 11.41
CA TRP A 21 -20.22 -16.15 10.41
C TRP A 21 -21.68 -16.06 9.94
N ASP A 22 -22.58 -15.62 10.83
CA ASP A 22 -24.01 -15.43 10.55
C ASP A 22 -24.27 -14.43 9.41
N THR A 23 -23.34 -13.49 9.18
CA THR A 23 -23.46 -12.48 8.11
C THR A 23 -23.44 -13.12 6.72
N GLU A 24 -22.60 -14.13 6.52
CA GLU A 24 -22.52 -14.85 5.24
C GLU A 24 -23.76 -15.75 5.07
N ILE A 25 -24.17 -16.44 6.14
CA ILE A 25 -25.35 -17.31 6.12
C ILE A 25 -26.61 -16.49 5.80
N ALA A 26 -26.79 -15.33 6.41
CA ALA A 26 -27.94 -14.46 6.14
C ALA A 26 -28.05 -14.11 4.65
N ALA A 27 -26.93 -13.75 4.02
CA ALA A 27 -26.88 -13.47 2.59
C ALA A 27 -27.26 -14.68 1.71
N LEU A 28 -26.89 -15.89 2.13
CA LEU A 28 -27.27 -17.13 1.44
C LEU A 28 -28.75 -17.46 1.62
N VAL A 29 -29.31 -17.22 2.81
CA VAL A 29 -30.75 -17.39 3.11
C VAL A 29 -31.60 -16.40 2.31
N ASP A 30 -31.08 -15.18 2.09
CA ASP A 30 -31.69 -14.16 1.22
C ASP A 30 -31.67 -14.52 -0.28
N GLY A 31 -31.20 -15.72 -0.65
CA GLY A 31 -31.21 -16.24 -2.02
C GLY A 31 -30.00 -15.82 -2.85
N THR A 32 -28.97 -15.23 -2.24
CA THR A 32 -27.73 -14.89 -2.95
C THR A 32 -26.87 -16.13 -3.16
N SER A 33 -26.25 -16.27 -4.34
CA SER A 33 -25.27 -17.33 -4.57
C SER A 33 -24.00 -17.10 -3.72
N ARG A 34 -23.19 -18.14 -3.46
CA ARG A 34 -21.93 -18.02 -2.69
C ARG A 34 -21.00 -16.93 -3.24
N PHE A 35 -20.86 -16.85 -4.56
CA PHE A 35 -20.08 -15.78 -5.20
C PHE A 35 -20.73 -14.40 -5.01
N GLY A 36 -22.06 -14.32 -5.09
CA GLY A 36 -22.78 -13.09 -4.83
C GLY A 36 -22.64 -12.61 -3.38
N ALA A 37 -22.73 -13.52 -2.41
CA ALA A 37 -22.50 -13.23 -0.99
C ALA A 37 -21.06 -12.72 -0.75
N PHE A 38 -20.06 -13.35 -1.38
CA PHE A 38 -18.68 -12.89 -1.29
C PHE A 38 -18.50 -11.47 -1.83
N PHE A 39 -18.92 -11.20 -3.08
CA PHE A 39 -18.67 -9.90 -3.71
C PHE A 39 -19.55 -8.76 -3.18
N ARG A 40 -20.79 -9.05 -2.77
CA ARG A 40 -21.74 -8.01 -2.32
C ARG A 40 -21.77 -7.80 -0.82
N VAL A 41 -21.39 -8.79 -0.02
CA VAL A 41 -21.47 -8.72 1.45
C VAL A 41 -20.08 -8.77 2.07
N MET A 42 -19.29 -9.81 1.80
CA MET A 42 -17.98 -9.95 2.44
C MET A 42 -16.95 -8.93 1.95
N LEU A 43 -16.85 -8.72 0.63
CA LEU A 43 -15.83 -7.85 0.03
C LEU A 43 -15.97 -6.38 0.50
N PRO A 44 -17.17 -5.77 0.56
CA PRO A 44 -17.33 -4.42 1.10
C PRO A 44 -17.01 -4.33 2.60
N LEU A 45 -17.31 -5.36 3.38
CA LEU A 45 -17.00 -5.41 4.82
C LEU A 45 -15.49 -5.46 5.08
N VAL A 46 -14.75 -6.22 4.27
CA VAL A 46 -13.28 -6.34 4.35
C VAL A 46 -12.56 -5.20 3.60
N SER A 47 -13.30 -4.34 2.88
CA SER A 47 -12.72 -3.23 2.11
C SER A 47 -11.73 -2.33 2.89
N PRO A 48 -11.94 -2.00 4.19
CA PRO A 48 -10.95 -1.22 4.95
C PRO A 48 -9.60 -1.93 5.09
N GLY A 49 -9.62 -3.27 5.22
CA GLY A 49 -8.42 -4.10 5.26
C GLY A 49 -7.69 -4.14 3.92
N ILE A 50 -8.45 -4.26 2.81
CA ILE A 50 -7.90 -4.20 1.45
C ILE A 50 -7.18 -2.87 1.22
N PHE A 51 -7.81 -1.75 1.58
CA PHE A 51 -7.19 -0.42 1.48
C PHE A 51 -5.92 -0.30 2.31
N SER A 52 -5.92 -0.85 3.53
CA SER A 52 -4.74 -0.82 4.41
C SER A 52 -3.57 -1.58 3.80
N ILE A 53 -3.81 -2.78 3.27
CA ILE A 53 -2.78 -3.60 2.61
C ILE A 53 -2.28 -2.93 1.33
N ALA A 54 -3.18 -2.33 0.54
CA ALA A 54 -2.81 -1.58 -0.65
C ALA A 54 -1.89 -0.39 -0.32
N LEU A 55 -2.18 0.32 0.77
CA LEU A 55 -1.35 1.42 1.26
C LEU A 55 0.04 0.94 1.70
N PHE A 56 0.12 -0.11 2.52
CA PHE A 56 1.41 -0.70 2.90
C PHE A 56 2.20 -1.21 1.68
N SER A 57 1.53 -1.86 0.73
CA SER A 57 2.14 -2.35 -0.50
C SER A 57 2.68 -1.22 -1.37
N PHE A 58 1.95 -0.11 -1.46
CA PHE A 58 2.41 1.09 -2.15
C PHE A 58 3.64 1.68 -1.46
N LEU A 59 3.61 1.86 -0.13
CA LEU A 59 4.74 2.40 0.62
C LEU A 59 6.01 1.56 0.43
N SER A 60 5.86 0.24 0.53
CA SER A 60 6.93 -0.74 0.31
C SER A 60 7.49 -0.62 -1.12
N GLY A 61 6.62 -0.64 -2.14
CA GLY A 61 7.05 -0.59 -3.54
C GLY A 61 7.58 0.78 -3.99
N TRP A 62 7.01 1.88 -3.49
CA TRP A 62 7.41 3.24 -3.85
C TRP A 62 8.78 3.58 -3.29
N GLY A 63 9.06 3.16 -2.05
CA GLY A 63 10.34 3.31 -1.39
C GLY A 63 11.44 2.38 -1.91
N GLU A 64 11.11 1.45 -2.80
CA GLU A 64 12.04 0.40 -3.22
C GLU A 64 13.11 0.95 -4.17
N PHE A 65 14.30 1.21 -3.61
CA PHE A 65 15.43 1.73 -4.35
C PHE A 65 16.37 0.63 -4.86
N ILE A 66 16.59 -0.44 -4.08
CA ILE A 66 17.65 -1.42 -4.36
C ILE A 66 17.33 -2.21 -5.62
N PHE A 67 16.09 -2.70 -5.73
CA PHE A 67 15.66 -3.41 -6.94
C PHE A 67 15.72 -2.50 -8.17
N VAL A 68 15.22 -1.27 -8.04
CA VAL A 68 15.22 -0.31 -9.14
C VAL A 68 16.66 -0.04 -9.60
N TYR A 69 17.56 0.31 -8.69
CA TYR A 69 18.99 0.53 -8.96
C TYR A 69 19.70 -0.65 -9.62
N THR A 70 19.35 -1.87 -9.23
CA THR A 70 19.98 -3.08 -9.76
C THR A 70 19.50 -3.43 -11.17
N PHE A 71 18.20 -3.30 -11.42
CA PHE A 71 17.56 -3.80 -12.63
C PHE A 71 17.42 -2.76 -13.75
N ILE A 72 17.23 -1.48 -13.43
CA ILE A 72 17.11 -0.42 -14.44
C ILE A 72 18.47 0.22 -14.66
N GLN A 73 19.17 -0.23 -15.71
CA GLN A 73 20.52 0.25 -16.02
C GLN A 73 20.56 1.29 -17.15
N THR A 74 19.43 1.52 -17.84
CA THR A 74 19.35 2.46 -18.98
C THR A 74 18.73 3.80 -18.56
N SER A 75 19.33 4.90 -19.02
CA SER A 75 18.93 6.29 -18.69
C SER A 75 17.54 6.70 -19.16
N THR A 76 16.93 5.97 -20.07
CA THR A 76 15.59 6.26 -20.59
C THR A 76 14.45 5.89 -19.63
N ASN A 77 14.69 5.02 -18.64
CA ASN A 77 13.67 4.54 -17.70
C ASN A 77 13.98 4.90 -16.24
N TRP A 78 14.77 5.95 -16.01
CA TRP A 78 15.13 6.34 -14.65
C TRP A 78 13.90 6.74 -13.84
N THR A 79 13.79 6.11 -12.67
CA THR A 79 12.84 6.53 -11.65
C THR A 79 13.33 7.80 -10.96
N LEU A 80 12.42 8.52 -10.32
CA LEU A 80 12.76 9.74 -9.58
C LEU A 80 13.83 9.47 -8.49
N SER A 81 13.80 8.28 -7.88
CA SER A 81 14.79 7.84 -6.90
C SER A 81 16.20 7.65 -7.49
N MET A 82 16.32 7.18 -8.74
CA MET A 82 17.61 7.14 -9.45
C MET A 82 18.10 8.52 -9.83
N LEU A 83 17.21 9.40 -10.30
CA LEU A 83 17.59 10.76 -10.67
C LEU A 83 18.20 11.48 -9.47
N ILE A 84 17.54 11.40 -8.31
CA ILE A 84 18.05 11.97 -7.06
C ILE A 84 19.44 11.38 -6.74
N GLN A 85 19.62 10.07 -6.84
CA GLN A 85 20.92 9.42 -6.59
C GLN A 85 22.01 9.89 -7.56
N SER A 86 21.70 10.05 -8.85
CA SER A 86 22.68 10.50 -9.86
C SER A 86 23.19 11.91 -9.57
N LEU A 87 22.36 12.77 -8.98
CA LEU A 87 22.74 14.13 -8.60
C LEU A 87 23.73 14.14 -7.43
N PHE A 88 23.67 13.14 -6.53
CA PHE A 88 24.69 12.97 -5.49
C PHE A 88 26.03 12.49 -6.05
N ALA A 89 26.01 11.71 -7.13
CA ALA A 89 27.20 11.15 -7.78
C ALA A 89 27.89 12.13 -8.77
N SER A 90 27.32 13.33 -8.98
CA SER A 90 27.89 14.31 -9.92
C SER A 90 29.12 15.01 -9.32
N GLU A 91 30.29 14.39 -9.47
CA GLU A 91 31.57 14.86 -8.93
C GLU A 91 32.11 16.15 -9.58
N MET A 92 31.57 16.57 -10.73
CA MET A 92 32.18 17.63 -11.56
C MET A 92 31.67 19.06 -11.33
N GLY A 93 30.61 19.29 -10.55
CA GLY A 93 29.92 20.60 -10.50
C GLY A 93 29.59 21.17 -9.11
N GLY A 94 29.91 20.46 -8.03
CA GLY A 94 29.41 20.77 -6.69
C GLY A 94 27.96 20.30 -6.51
N ILE A 95 27.68 19.73 -5.34
CA ILE A 95 26.37 19.15 -5.03
C ILE A 95 25.34 20.28 -4.93
N ASN A 96 24.39 20.34 -5.86
CA ASN A 96 23.26 21.26 -5.77
C ASN A 96 22.21 20.73 -4.77
N LEU A 97 22.45 21.02 -3.49
CA LEU A 97 21.55 20.61 -2.39
C LEU A 97 20.13 21.16 -2.56
N ALA A 98 19.98 22.34 -3.15
CA ALA A 98 18.65 22.94 -3.38
C ALA A 98 17.84 22.11 -4.38
N LEU A 99 18.47 21.65 -5.47
CA LEU A 99 17.82 20.78 -6.46
C LEU A 99 17.45 19.41 -5.87
N ILE A 100 18.35 18.82 -5.10
CA ILE A 100 18.12 17.53 -4.42
C ILE A 100 16.97 17.65 -3.42
N ALA A 101 16.94 18.71 -2.62
CA ALA A 101 15.88 18.97 -1.66
C ALA A 101 14.52 19.15 -2.37
N ALA A 102 14.48 19.92 -3.46
CA ALA A 102 13.26 20.11 -4.25
C ALA A 102 12.72 18.78 -4.78
N LEU A 103 13.56 17.97 -5.43
CA LEU A 103 13.17 16.65 -5.95
C LEU A 103 12.72 15.69 -4.85
N SER A 104 13.38 15.72 -3.68
CA SER A 104 13.01 14.89 -2.53
C SER A 104 11.63 15.27 -1.98
N VAL A 105 11.30 16.56 -1.93
CA VAL A 105 9.95 17.03 -1.55
C VAL A 105 8.92 16.53 -2.56
N PHE A 106 9.19 16.65 -3.86
CA PHE A 106 8.32 16.11 -4.91
C PHE A 106 8.13 14.59 -4.80
N TYR A 107 9.18 13.85 -4.47
CA TYR A 107 9.12 12.41 -4.27
C TYR A 107 8.22 12.01 -3.08
N LEU A 108 8.11 12.85 -2.05
CA LEU A 108 7.24 12.64 -0.89
C LEU A 108 5.76 12.96 -1.17
N VAL A 109 5.44 13.83 -2.14
CA VAL A 109 4.06 14.24 -2.45
C VAL A 109 3.09 13.05 -2.64
N PRO A 110 3.35 12.05 -3.50
CA PRO A 110 2.41 10.95 -3.71
C PRO A 110 2.20 10.10 -2.44
N VAL A 111 3.24 9.95 -1.61
CA VAL A 111 3.15 9.26 -0.32
C VAL A 111 2.23 10.02 0.63
N LEU A 112 2.38 11.35 0.73
CA LEU A 112 1.54 12.20 1.56
C LEU A 112 0.07 12.17 1.11
N VAL A 113 -0.17 12.24 -0.20
CA VAL A 113 -1.53 12.17 -0.77
C VAL A 113 -2.19 10.84 -0.39
N LEU A 114 -1.49 9.72 -0.55
CA LEU A 114 -2.04 8.41 -0.18
C LEU A 114 -2.23 8.26 1.33
N PHE A 115 -1.34 8.82 2.14
CA PHE A 115 -1.48 8.83 3.58
C PHE A 115 -2.74 9.58 4.03
N VAL A 116 -2.96 10.80 3.52
CA VAL A 116 -4.17 11.60 3.84
C VAL A 116 -5.45 10.88 3.40
N VAL A 117 -5.44 10.21 2.24
CA VAL A 117 -6.59 9.42 1.80
C VAL A 117 -6.79 8.17 2.66
N GLY A 118 -5.68 7.57 3.12
CA GLY A 118 -5.63 6.29 3.84
C GLY A 118 -5.83 6.38 5.35
N GLU A 119 -5.60 7.53 5.99
CA GLU A 119 -5.62 7.69 7.45
C GLU A 119 -6.94 7.19 8.08
N LYS A 120 -8.07 7.48 7.42
CA LYS A 120 -9.41 7.08 7.86
C LYS A 120 -9.63 5.56 7.86
N TYR A 121 -8.86 4.82 7.08
CA TYR A 121 -8.92 3.36 7.01
C TYR A 121 -7.94 2.71 8.01
N LEU A 122 -6.78 3.33 8.23
CA LEU A 122 -5.79 2.86 9.20
C LEU A 122 -6.31 2.92 10.64
N VAL A 123 -7.09 3.95 11.00
CA VAL A 123 -7.72 4.06 12.34
C VAL A 123 -8.74 2.95 12.59
N ARG A 124 -9.32 2.35 11.55
CA ARG A 124 -10.27 1.22 11.70
C ARG A 124 -9.56 -0.12 11.93
N VAL A 125 -8.29 -0.24 11.52
CA VAL A 125 -7.45 -1.42 11.78
C VAL A 125 -7.27 -1.63 13.29
N THR A 126 -7.23 -0.54 14.07
CA THR A 126 -6.95 -0.59 15.51
C THR A 126 -8.13 -1.11 16.34
N ILE A 127 -9.36 -1.06 15.81
CA ILE A 127 -10.58 -1.50 16.52
C ILE A 127 -10.78 -3.03 16.42
N GLY A 128 -10.08 -3.71 15.52
CA GLY A 128 -10.10 -5.19 15.42
C GLY A 128 -9.17 -5.93 16.39
N GLY A 129 -8.41 -5.20 17.22
CA GLY A 129 -7.30 -5.76 18.00
C GLY A 129 -7.60 -6.15 19.45
N VAL A 130 -8.69 -5.67 20.08
CA VAL A 130 -8.98 -6.01 21.48
C VAL A 130 -10.48 -6.06 21.71
N LYS A 131 -11.03 -7.28 21.83
CA LYS A 131 -12.19 -7.51 22.70
C LYS A 131 -11.70 -7.36 24.14
N GLY A 132 -12.01 -6.21 24.73
CA GLY A 132 -12.05 -5.94 26.16
C GLY A 132 -13.40 -5.30 26.45
#